data_AF-A0A091EHX9-F1
#
_entry.id   AF-A0A091EHX9-F1
#
_cell.length_a   1.000
_cell.length_b   1.000
_cell.length_c   1.000
_cell.angle_alpha   90.00
_cell.angle_beta   90.00
_cell.angle_gamma   90.00
#
_symmetry.space_group_name_H-M   'P 1'
#
loop_
_entity.id
_entity.type
_entity.pdbx_description
1 polymer ?
#
loop_
_entity_poly.entity_id
_entity_poly.type
_entity_poly.pdbx_seq_one_letter_code
_entity_poly.pdbx_strand_id
1 'polypeptide(L)'
;EEDSTNSFICLLKKMKEVRLMEKVVEEKEEAFMERMEALAEQWRELHARRGQLKAPPPSLAFLPLWLCVVVGKPHQENERLRTQALKKAREEKEQNTKKESELLGAKRELEALTKQHQKLSKKLVKYSLFKRYLENVVENSQFWDIEDIISFYKALVRTRKDVVQSQWGHRQLTEQATVLLQQLRAEREAEVLQGRNELVQLQESLDRARSDILQWEGRWAELQDRAARKAVELKSLSMAIHSLFQ
;
A
#
# COMPACT_ATOMS: atom_id res chain seq x y z
N GLU A 1 -42.55 69.49 -52.79
CA GLU A 1 -41.29 70.22 -53.04
C GLU A 1 -41.10 71.47 -52.17
N GLU A 2 -41.94 71.74 -51.16
CA GLU A 2 -41.73 72.87 -50.22
C GLU A 2 -41.10 72.45 -48.87
N ASP A 3 -40.93 71.14 -48.63
CA ASP A 3 -40.32 70.64 -47.39
C ASP A 3 -38.81 70.88 -47.33
N SER A 4 -38.17 71.03 -48.50
CA SER A 4 -36.73 71.28 -48.62
C SER A 4 -36.38 72.77 -48.44
N THR A 5 -37.25 73.67 -48.88
CA THR A 5 -37.08 75.14 -48.78
C THR A 5 -37.37 75.64 -47.38
N ASN A 6 -38.39 75.09 -46.71
CA ASN A 6 -38.64 75.36 -45.29
C ASN A 6 -37.50 74.85 -44.41
N SER A 7 -36.88 73.72 -44.76
CA SER A 7 -35.69 73.20 -44.09
C SER A 7 -34.47 74.13 -44.22
N PHE A 8 -34.20 74.66 -45.42
CA PHE A 8 -33.07 75.58 -45.64
C PHE A 8 -33.24 76.94 -44.95
N ILE A 9 -34.44 77.51 -44.97
CA ILE A 9 -34.75 78.75 -44.24
C ILE A 9 -34.67 78.53 -42.72
N CYS A 10 -35.13 77.37 -42.24
CA CYS A 10 -34.98 76.96 -40.84
C CYS A 10 -33.51 76.83 -40.45
N LEU A 11 -32.67 76.22 -41.30
CA LEU A 11 -31.23 76.10 -41.09
C LEU A 11 -30.53 77.46 -41.07
N LEU A 12 -30.84 78.38 -41.98
CA LEU A 12 -30.27 79.73 -41.96
C LEU A 12 -30.68 80.52 -40.72
N LYS A 13 -31.92 80.35 -40.26
CA LYS A 13 -32.39 80.95 -39.01
C LYS A 13 -31.68 80.36 -37.80
N LYS A 14 -31.48 79.03 -37.77
CA LYS A 14 -30.68 78.34 -36.75
C LYS A 14 -29.22 78.74 -36.78
N MET A 15 -28.61 78.96 -37.94
CA MET A 15 -27.22 79.46 -38.04
C MET A 15 -27.07 80.92 -37.58
N LYS A 16 -28.10 81.75 -37.76
CA LYS A 16 -28.13 83.11 -37.18
C LYS A 16 -28.34 83.05 -35.67
N GLU A 17 -29.23 82.19 -35.18
CA GLU A 17 -29.42 81.93 -33.76
C GLU A 17 -28.14 81.41 -33.11
N VAL A 18 -27.46 80.43 -33.71
CA VAL A 18 -26.18 79.88 -33.21
C VAL A 18 -25.10 80.96 -33.18
N ARG A 19 -24.96 81.81 -34.21
CA ARG A 19 -23.99 82.92 -34.18
C ARG A 19 -24.30 83.99 -33.13
N LEU A 20 -25.58 84.26 -32.88
CA LEU A 20 -25.98 85.16 -31.80
C LEU A 20 -25.71 84.51 -30.43
N MET A 21 -25.94 83.21 -30.31
CA MET A 21 -25.67 82.44 -29.10
C MET A 21 -24.17 82.30 -28.83
N GLU A 22 -23.35 82.13 -29.87
CA GLU A 22 -21.88 82.14 -29.80
C GLU A 22 -21.38 83.48 -29.30
N LYS A 23 -21.87 84.60 -29.84
CA LYS A 23 -21.52 85.94 -29.33
C LYS A 23 -21.90 86.11 -27.86
N VAL A 24 -23.09 85.64 -27.47
CA VAL A 24 -23.52 85.68 -26.06
C VAL A 24 -22.64 84.78 -25.18
N VAL A 25 -22.18 83.64 -25.70
CA VAL A 25 -21.26 82.75 -24.98
C VAL A 25 -19.88 83.40 -24.85
N GLU A 26 -19.33 84.00 -25.91
CA GLU A 26 -18.07 84.75 -25.88
C GLU A 26 -18.15 85.89 -24.86
N GLU A 27 -19.21 86.71 -24.88
CA GLU A 27 -19.42 87.77 -23.88
C GLU A 27 -19.50 87.22 -22.44
N LYS A 28 -20.07 86.03 -22.25
CA LYS A 28 -20.14 85.36 -20.94
C LYS A 28 -18.79 84.78 -20.51
N GLU A 29 -18.01 84.28 -21.45
CA GLU A 29 -16.66 83.78 -21.23
C GLU A 29 -15.70 84.93 -20.89
N GLU A 30 -15.77 86.05 -21.62
CA GLU A 30 -15.03 87.27 -21.30
C GLU A 30 -15.42 87.80 -19.92
N ALA A 31 -16.72 87.93 -19.62
CA ALA A 31 -17.19 88.35 -18.29
C ALA A 31 -16.80 87.35 -17.18
N PHE A 32 -16.66 86.06 -17.49
CA PHE A 32 -16.18 85.05 -16.55
C PHE A 32 -14.66 85.18 -16.34
N MET A 33 -13.90 85.42 -17.40
CA MET A 33 -12.46 85.65 -17.36
C MET A 33 -12.13 86.92 -16.59
N GLU A 34 -12.82 88.03 -16.83
CA GLU A 34 -12.67 89.26 -16.03
C GLU A 34 -13.00 89.03 -14.55
N ARG A 35 -14.04 88.25 -14.25
CA ARG A 35 -14.34 87.86 -12.86
C ARG A 35 -13.26 86.97 -12.26
N MET A 36 -12.71 86.05 -13.03
CA MET A 36 -11.63 85.18 -12.60
C MET A 36 -10.33 85.96 -12.40
N GLU A 37 -10.05 86.97 -13.22
CA GLU A 37 -8.93 87.88 -13.08
C GLU A 37 -9.11 88.82 -11.89
N ALA A 38 -10.29 89.43 -11.72
CA ALA A 38 -10.62 90.22 -10.55
C ALA A 38 -10.55 89.37 -9.27
N LEU A 39 -11.00 88.12 -9.31
CA LEU A 39 -10.80 87.17 -8.22
C LEU A 39 -9.32 86.84 -8.04
N ALA A 40 -8.55 86.63 -9.10
CA ALA A 40 -7.11 86.34 -9.01
C ALA A 40 -6.31 87.54 -8.48
N GLU A 41 -6.72 88.76 -8.80
CA GLU A 41 -6.21 90.01 -8.24
C GLU A 41 -6.63 90.16 -6.79
N GLN A 42 -7.89 89.91 -6.44
CA GLN A 42 -8.34 89.86 -5.05
C GLN A 42 -7.60 88.77 -4.26
N TRP A 43 -7.33 87.61 -4.85
CA TRP A 43 -6.53 86.56 -4.25
C TRP A 43 -5.09 87.03 -4.10
N ARG A 44 -4.47 87.68 -5.09
CA ARG A 44 -3.13 88.27 -4.98
C ARG A 44 -3.06 89.36 -3.92
N GLU A 45 -4.05 90.25 -3.85
CA GLU A 45 -4.18 91.28 -2.83
C GLU A 45 -4.42 90.69 -1.44
N LEU A 46 -5.28 89.68 -1.31
CA LEU A 46 -5.49 88.95 -0.06
C LEU A 46 -4.23 88.18 0.35
N HIS A 47 -3.48 87.63 -0.60
CA HIS A 47 -2.19 86.99 -0.34
C HIS A 47 -1.11 88.01 0.06
N ALA A 48 -1.09 89.19 -0.57
CA ALA A 48 -0.20 90.29 -0.22
C ALA A 48 -0.56 90.88 1.15
N ARG A 49 -1.85 91.12 1.44
CA ARG A 49 -2.36 91.54 2.76
C ARG A 49 -2.11 90.46 3.82
N ARG A 50 -2.27 89.17 3.50
CA ARG A 50 -1.90 88.05 4.38
C ARG A 50 -0.40 88.00 4.61
N GLY A 51 0.43 88.37 3.63
CA GLY A 51 1.88 88.53 3.75
C GLY A 51 2.25 89.69 4.67
N GLN A 52 1.59 90.85 4.53
CA GLN A 52 1.75 92.01 5.41
C GLN A 52 1.26 91.73 6.84
N LEU A 53 0.20 90.91 7.02
CA LEU A 53 -0.27 90.41 8.31
C LEU A 53 0.61 89.27 8.87
N LYS A 54 1.35 88.55 8.00
CA LYS A 54 2.35 87.53 8.38
C LYS A 54 3.73 88.10 8.67
N ALA A 55 4.02 89.35 8.30
CA ALA A 55 5.15 90.11 8.82
C ALA A 55 4.68 90.74 10.14
N PRO A 56 4.95 90.09 11.29
CA PRO A 56 4.39 90.56 12.53
C PRO A 56 5.08 91.89 12.91
N PRO A 57 4.36 92.89 13.47
CA PRO A 57 5.04 93.88 14.29
C PRO A 57 5.81 93.12 15.40
N PRO A 58 6.95 93.63 15.91
CA PRO A 58 7.79 92.92 16.89
C PRO A 58 7.06 92.48 18.17
N SER A 59 5.81 92.93 18.39
CA SER A 59 4.93 92.54 19.48
C SER A 59 4.07 91.27 19.23
N LEU A 60 3.93 90.77 17.99
CA LEU A 60 2.97 89.68 17.66
C LEU A 60 3.57 88.49 16.88
N ALA A 61 4.91 88.34 16.87
CA ALA A 61 5.61 87.17 16.32
C ALA A 61 5.19 85.85 17.00
N PHE A 62 4.52 85.93 18.14
CA PHE A 62 4.04 84.79 18.89
C PHE A 62 2.77 84.12 18.32
N LEU A 63 1.95 84.81 17.51
CA LEU A 63 0.63 84.30 17.07
C LEU A 63 0.65 83.14 16.05
N PRO A 64 1.44 83.16 14.96
CA PRO A 64 1.53 82.01 14.06
C PRO A 64 2.23 80.82 14.71
N LEU A 65 3.19 81.08 15.61
CA LEU A 65 3.78 80.07 16.48
C LEU A 65 2.72 79.50 17.43
N TRP A 66 1.90 80.35 18.06
CA TRP A 66 0.82 79.96 18.96
C TRP A 66 -0.26 79.17 18.25
N LEU A 67 -0.66 79.50 17.01
CA LEU A 67 -1.67 78.73 16.28
C LEU A 67 -1.15 77.35 15.81
N CYS A 68 0.11 77.25 15.35
CA CYS A 68 0.76 75.95 15.09
C CYS A 68 0.91 75.14 16.38
N VAL A 69 1.22 75.79 17.49
CA VAL A 69 1.35 75.17 18.82
C VAL A 69 -0.03 74.77 19.38
N VAL A 70 -1.09 75.51 19.13
CA VAL A 70 -2.42 75.29 19.73
C VAL A 70 -3.29 74.35 18.89
N VAL A 71 -3.18 74.39 17.57
CA VAL A 71 -3.97 73.53 16.66
C VAL A 71 -3.16 72.32 16.17
N GLY A 72 -1.85 72.47 15.97
CA GLY A 72 -0.97 71.37 15.59
C GLY A 72 -0.77 70.34 16.71
N LYS A 73 -0.68 70.77 17.97
CA LYS A 73 -0.58 69.86 19.12
C LYS A 73 -1.76 68.88 19.24
N PRO A 74 -3.04 69.31 19.26
CA PRO A 74 -4.16 68.37 19.37
C PRO A 74 -4.35 67.51 18.12
N HIS A 75 -4.01 67.99 16.92
CA HIS A 75 -4.04 67.19 15.69
C HIS A 75 -2.98 66.07 15.71
N GLN A 76 -1.74 66.43 16.04
CA GLN A 76 -0.62 65.49 16.19
C GLN A 76 -0.87 64.48 17.32
N GLU A 77 -1.49 64.92 18.41
CA GLU A 77 -1.86 64.05 19.53
C GLU A 77 -2.98 63.07 19.16
N ASN A 78 -3.97 63.50 18.37
CA ASN A 78 -5.00 62.60 17.83
C ASN A 78 -4.41 61.57 16.85
N GLU A 79 -3.51 61.98 15.95
CA GLU A 79 -2.80 61.04 15.08
C GLU A 79 -1.94 60.05 15.87
N ARG A 80 -1.29 60.51 16.95
CA ARG A 80 -0.54 59.63 17.86
C ARG A 80 -1.46 58.61 18.55
N LEU A 81 -2.64 59.04 19.01
CA LEU A 81 -3.63 58.14 19.62
C LEU A 81 -4.19 57.15 18.59
N ARG A 82 -4.49 57.59 17.36
CA ARG A 82 -4.93 56.72 16.26
C ARG A 82 -3.88 55.68 15.89
N THR A 83 -2.62 56.09 15.74
CA THR A 83 -1.52 55.16 15.43
C THR A 83 -1.27 54.18 16.57
N GLN A 84 -1.39 54.62 17.83
CA GLN A 84 -1.29 53.74 18.99
C GLN A 84 -2.46 52.73 19.06
N ALA A 85 -3.69 53.18 18.81
CA ALA A 85 -4.86 52.30 18.76
C ALA A 85 -4.74 51.27 17.64
N LEU A 86 -4.28 51.68 16.45
CA LEU A 86 -4.02 50.77 15.33
C LEU A 86 -2.92 49.76 15.63
N LYS A 87 -1.84 50.16 16.32
CA LYS A 87 -0.78 49.24 16.75
C LYS A 87 -1.30 48.21 17.75
N LYS A 88 -2.03 48.66 18.78
CA LYS A 88 -2.67 47.76 19.76
C LYS A 88 -3.64 46.79 19.08
N ALA A 89 -4.48 47.27 18.16
CA ALA A 89 -5.40 46.42 17.41
C ALA A 89 -4.68 45.39 16.52
N ARG A 90 -3.50 45.73 15.98
CA ARG A 90 -2.67 44.78 15.22
C ARG A 90 -2.03 43.73 16.12
N GLU A 91 -1.45 44.15 17.24
CA GLU A 91 -0.85 43.25 18.23
C GLU A 91 -1.90 42.27 18.79
N GLU A 92 -3.09 42.76 19.12
CA GLU A 92 -4.20 41.93 19.59
C GLU A 92 -4.64 40.91 18.54
N LYS A 93 -4.76 41.32 17.27
CA LYS A 93 -5.06 40.40 16.17
C LYS A 93 -3.98 39.34 16.00
N GLU A 94 -2.71 39.71 16.05
CA GLU A 94 -1.60 38.76 15.93
C GLU A 94 -1.53 37.79 17.12
N GLN A 95 -1.80 38.26 18.33
CA GLN A 95 -1.93 37.40 19.50
C GLN A 95 -3.14 36.46 19.37
N ASN A 96 -4.25 36.95 18.85
CA ASN A 96 -5.45 36.15 18.65
C ASN A 96 -5.20 35.04 17.60
N THR A 97 -4.55 35.35 16.48
CA THR A 97 -4.21 34.33 15.48
C THR A 97 -3.23 33.28 16.00
N LYS A 98 -2.25 33.67 16.83
CA LYS A 98 -1.35 32.72 17.52
C LYS A 98 -2.14 31.77 18.41
N LYS A 99 -3.00 32.30 19.29
CA LYS A 99 -3.88 31.51 20.17
C LYS A 99 -4.82 30.59 19.36
N GLU A 100 -5.38 31.07 18.27
CA GLU A 100 -6.23 30.27 17.37
C GLU A 100 -5.45 29.11 16.74
N SER A 101 -4.21 29.34 16.29
CA SER A 101 -3.36 28.28 15.75
C SER A 101 -2.97 27.23 16.80
N GLU A 102 -2.67 27.66 18.03
CA GLU A 102 -2.38 26.77 19.16
C GLU A 102 -3.62 25.95 19.55
N LEU A 103 -4.79 26.58 19.61
CA LEU A 103 -6.07 25.90 19.85
C LEU A 103 -6.37 24.86 18.76
N LEU A 104 -6.10 25.17 17.49
CA LEU A 104 -6.26 24.21 16.40
C LEU A 104 -5.26 23.05 16.52
N GLY A 105 -4.02 23.31 16.93
CA GLY A 105 -3.03 22.28 17.22
C GLY A 105 -3.50 21.34 18.33
N ALA A 106 -3.86 21.90 19.49
CA ALA A 106 -4.36 21.16 20.64
C ALA A 106 -5.62 20.34 20.30
N LYS A 107 -6.54 20.88 19.49
CA LYS A 107 -7.73 20.14 19.02
C LYS A 107 -7.36 18.92 18.17
N ARG A 108 -6.40 19.06 17.25
CA ARG A 108 -5.92 17.93 16.42
C ARG A 108 -5.26 16.85 17.26
N GLU A 109 -4.47 17.24 18.25
CA GLU A 109 -3.84 16.30 19.19
C GLU A 109 -4.88 15.56 20.03
N LEU A 110 -5.89 16.27 20.54
CA LEU A 110 -6.99 15.69 21.29
C LEU A 110 -7.77 14.67 20.43
N GLU A 111 -8.05 14.99 19.17
CA GLU A 111 -8.69 14.05 18.24
C GLU A 111 -7.82 12.82 17.98
N ALA A 112 -6.51 13.00 17.81
CA ALA A 112 -5.58 11.90 17.60
C ALA A 112 -5.52 10.97 18.83
N LEU A 113 -5.40 11.53 20.03
CA LEU A 113 -5.44 10.80 21.30
C LEU A 113 -6.77 10.07 21.49
N THR A 114 -7.89 10.73 21.19
CA THR A 114 -9.23 10.13 21.27
C THR A 114 -9.34 8.92 20.33
N LYS A 115 -8.83 9.02 19.09
CA LYS A 115 -8.78 7.89 18.15
C LYS A 115 -7.90 6.75 18.67
N GLN A 116 -6.75 7.04 19.29
CA GLN A 116 -5.91 6.02 19.90
C GLN A 116 -6.60 5.34 21.09
N HIS A 117 -7.22 6.11 21.98
CA HIS A 117 -7.99 5.59 23.09
C HIS A 117 -9.11 4.67 22.61
N GLN A 118 -9.89 5.08 21.61
CA GLN A 118 -10.95 4.25 21.03
C GLN A 118 -10.41 2.94 20.44
N LYS A 119 -9.26 2.97 19.74
CA LYS A 119 -8.61 1.75 19.23
C LYS A 119 -8.21 0.81 20.35
N LEU A 120 -7.61 1.33 21.42
CA LEU A 120 -7.19 0.54 22.58
C LEU A 120 -8.40 -0.01 23.36
N SER A 121 -9.43 0.80 23.58
CA SER A 121 -10.67 0.39 24.22
C SER A 121 -11.34 -0.77 23.47
N LYS A 122 -11.44 -0.67 22.13
CA LYS A 122 -11.96 -1.77 21.29
C LYS A 122 -11.14 -3.06 21.44
N LYS A 123 -9.81 -2.95 21.55
CA LYS A 123 -8.95 -4.12 21.81
C LYS A 123 -9.17 -4.67 23.21
N LEU A 124 -9.28 -3.82 24.22
CA LEU A 124 -9.49 -4.22 25.61
C LEU A 124 -10.79 -5.02 25.78
N VAL A 125 -11.87 -4.59 25.12
CA VAL A 125 -13.16 -5.32 25.12
C VAL A 125 -13.03 -6.69 24.45
N LYS A 126 -12.18 -6.85 23.42
CA LYS A 126 -11.89 -8.18 22.86
C LYS A 126 -11.10 -9.03 23.84
N TYR A 127 -10.08 -8.46 24.47
CA TYR A 127 -9.23 -9.16 25.43
C TYR A 127 -9.93 -9.49 26.75
N SER A 128 -10.99 -8.79 27.13
CA SER A 128 -11.76 -9.10 28.34
C SER A 128 -12.45 -10.47 28.25
N LEU A 129 -12.92 -10.87 27.07
CA LEU A 129 -13.48 -12.20 26.84
C LEU A 129 -12.43 -13.30 27.07
N PHE A 130 -11.22 -13.09 26.52
CA PHE A 130 -10.10 -14.02 26.71
C PHE A 130 -9.59 -14.04 28.15
N LYS A 131 -9.52 -12.88 28.80
CA LYS A 131 -9.17 -12.77 30.22
C LYS A 131 -10.15 -13.57 31.07
N ARG A 132 -11.46 -13.36 30.89
CA ARG A 132 -12.49 -14.11 31.63
C ARG A 132 -12.42 -15.61 31.39
N TYR A 133 -12.13 -16.02 30.14
CA TYR A 133 -11.89 -17.42 29.85
C TYR A 133 -10.67 -17.97 30.60
N LEU A 134 -9.55 -17.26 30.61
CA LEU A 134 -8.34 -17.68 31.32
C LEU A 134 -8.55 -17.70 32.83
N GLU A 135 -9.28 -16.73 33.40
CA GLU A 135 -9.71 -16.73 34.80
C GLU A 135 -10.53 -17.99 35.12
N ASN A 136 -11.53 -18.32 34.29
CA ASN A 136 -12.30 -19.56 34.46
C ASN A 136 -11.39 -20.81 34.35
N VAL A 137 -10.40 -20.82 33.45
CA VAL A 137 -9.47 -21.95 33.35
C VAL A 137 -8.65 -22.08 34.64
N VAL A 138 -8.12 -20.98 35.17
CA VAL A 138 -7.41 -20.97 36.46
C VAL A 138 -8.30 -21.55 37.56
N GLU A 139 -9.55 -21.10 37.66
CA GLU A 139 -10.51 -21.59 38.67
C GLU A 139 -10.81 -23.09 38.56
N ASN A 140 -10.80 -23.66 37.36
CA ASN A 140 -11.15 -25.06 37.10
C ASN A 140 -9.94 -26.00 36.94
N SER A 141 -8.72 -25.52 37.16
CA SER A 141 -7.49 -26.28 36.91
C SER A 141 -6.45 -26.14 38.02
N GLN A 142 -5.27 -26.72 37.82
CA GLN A 142 -4.18 -26.73 38.81
C GLN A 142 -3.26 -25.51 38.71
N PHE A 143 -3.57 -24.54 37.85
CA PHE A 143 -2.74 -23.35 37.68
C PHE A 143 -3.07 -22.30 38.74
N TRP A 144 -2.06 -21.61 39.28
CA TRP A 144 -2.27 -20.60 40.33
C TRP A 144 -2.75 -19.27 39.78
N ASP A 145 -2.21 -18.87 38.63
CA ASP A 145 -2.62 -17.66 37.95
C ASP A 145 -2.55 -17.79 36.42
N ILE A 146 -2.91 -16.71 35.74
CA ILE A 146 -2.89 -16.66 34.27
C ILE A 146 -1.45 -16.65 33.75
N GLU A 147 -0.49 -16.09 34.50
CA GLU A 147 0.92 -16.03 34.08
C GLU A 147 1.56 -17.42 34.10
N ASP A 148 1.17 -18.28 35.03
CA ASP A 148 1.55 -19.68 35.11
C ASP A 148 1.06 -20.45 33.88
N ILE A 149 -0.20 -20.25 33.47
CA ILE A 149 -0.74 -20.84 32.23
C ILE A 149 0.09 -20.38 31.03
N ILE A 150 0.39 -19.08 30.94
CA ILE A 150 1.16 -18.51 29.84
C ILE A 150 2.59 -19.06 29.84
N SER A 151 3.23 -19.18 31.00
CA SER A 151 4.58 -19.69 31.17
C SER A 151 4.66 -21.17 30.82
N PHE A 152 3.69 -21.97 31.30
CA PHE A 152 3.54 -23.37 30.94
C PHE A 152 3.34 -23.54 29.43
N TYR A 153 2.45 -22.76 28.82
CA TYR A 153 2.23 -22.80 27.37
C TYR A 153 3.50 -22.43 26.59
N LYS A 154 4.21 -21.38 27.00
CA LYS A 154 5.51 -21.00 26.39
C LYS A 154 6.52 -22.14 26.50
N ALA A 155 6.61 -22.80 27.66
CA ALA A 155 7.49 -23.95 27.85
C ALA A 155 7.07 -25.12 26.94
N LEU A 156 5.78 -25.44 26.88
CA LEU A 156 5.22 -26.50 26.04
C LEU A 156 5.49 -26.28 24.54
N VAL A 157 5.35 -25.04 24.06
CA VAL A 157 5.66 -24.70 22.66
C VAL A 157 7.15 -24.89 22.37
N ARG A 158 8.03 -24.51 23.31
CA ARG A 158 9.49 -24.72 23.18
C ARG A 158 9.81 -26.22 23.15
N THR A 159 9.34 -26.98 24.13
CA THR A 159 9.60 -28.43 24.19
C THR A 159 9.06 -29.14 22.96
N ARG A 160 7.87 -28.78 22.47
CA ARG A 160 7.34 -29.34 21.22
C ARG A 160 8.27 -29.07 20.04
N LYS A 161 8.78 -27.85 19.92
CA LYS A 161 9.73 -27.49 18.85
C LYS A 161 11.00 -28.34 18.95
N ASP A 162 11.57 -28.44 20.15
CA ASP A 162 12.80 -29.19 20.40
C ASP A 162 12.61 -30.69 20.11
N VAL A 163 11.48 -31.26 20.54
CA VAL A 163 11.13 -32.67 20.26
C VAL A 163 10.96 -32.91 18.77
N VAL A 164 10.26 -32.04 18.03
CA VAL A 164 10.11 -32.18 16.58
C VAL A 164 11.45 -32.09 15.87
N GLN A 165 12.32 -31.16 16.28
CA GLN A 165 13.66 -31.00 15.71
C GLN A 165 14.55 -32.22 15.99
N SER A 166 14.58 -32.71 17.22
CA SER A 166 15.34 -33.91 17.58
C SER A 166 14.82 -35.16 16.86
N GLN A 167 13.51 -35.33 16.75
CA GLN A 167 12.91 -36.45 16.01
C GLN A 167 13.22 -36.41 14.51
N TRP A 168 13.47 -35.23 13.94
CA TRP A 168 13.73 -35.10 12.51
C TRP A 168 14.93 -35.94 12.07
N GLY A 169 16.04 -35.90 12.83
CA GLY A 169 17.23 -36.71 12.54
C GLY A 169 16.97 -38.22 12.65
N HIS A 170 16.23 -38.65 13.67
CA HIS A 170 15.85 -40.06 13.83
C HIS A 170 14.95 -40.56 12.70
N ARG A 171 14.02 -39.74 12.21
CA ARG A 171 13.16 -40.09 11.07
C ARG A 171 13.99 -40.26 9.81
N GLN A 172 14.91 -39.35 9.52
CA GLN A 172 15.80 -39.46 8.36
C GLN A 172 16.65 -40.74 8.39
N LEU A 173 17.24 -41.07 9.54
CA LEU A 173 18.02 -42.31 9.69
C LEU A 173 17.15 -43.55 9.53
N THR A 174 15.93 -43.53 10.07
CA THR A 174 15.00 -44.66 9.94
C THR A 174 14.54 -44.83 8.49
N GLU A 175 14.20 -43.74 7.80
CA GLU A 175 13.85 -43.74 6.38
C GLU A 175 14.99 -44.33 5.53
N GLN A 176 16.23 -43.88 5.75
CA GLN A 176 17.41 -44.44 5.08
C GLN A 176 17.58 -45.93 5.36
N ALA A 177 17.46 -46.35 6.63
CA ALA A 177 17.54 -47.77 6.99
C ALA A 177 16.44 -48.60 6.33
N THR A 178 15.21 -48.08 6.25
CA THR A 178 14.10 -48.78 5.57
C THR A 178 14.34 -48.94 4.07
N VAL A 179 14.90 -47.92 3.40
CA VAL A 179 15.26 -48.00 1.98
C VAL A 179 16.35 -49.05 1.76
N LEU A 180 17.40 -49.06 2.58
CA LEU A 180 18.46 -50.08 2.50
C LEU A 180 17.91 -51.49 2.72
N LEU A 181 17.01 -51.67 3.69
CA LEU A 181 16.36 -52.97 3.94
C LEU A 181 15.49 -53.42 2.77
N GLN A 182 14.79 -52.49 2.10
CA GLN A 182 13.99 -52.80 0.90
C GLN A 182 14.87 -53.20 -0.27
N GLN A 183 16.01 -52.53 -0.48
CA GLN A 183 16.98 -52.88 -1.50
C GLN A 183 17.56 -54.27 -1.27
N LEU A 184 18.06 -54.54 -0.07
CA LEU A 184 18.59 -55.86 0.30
C LEU A 184 17.53 -56.95 0.15
N ARG A 185 16.27 -56.67 0.51
CA ARG A 185 15.17 -57.62 0.31
C ARG A 185 14.96 -57.93 -1.17
N ALA A 186 14.91 -56.91 -2.03
CA ALA A 186 14.73 -57.10 -3.46
C ALA A 186 15.89 -57.88 -4.09
N GLU A 187 17.13 -57.61 -3.67
CA GLU A 187 18.31 -58.37 -4.10
C GLU A 187 18.20 -59.84 -3.72
N ARG A 188 17.85 -60.15 -2.46
CA ARG A 188 17.65 -61.54 -2.02
C ARG A 188 16.50 -62.22 -2.74
N GLU A 189 15.40 -61.53 -3.00
CA GLU A 189 14.29 -62.06 -3.79
C GLU A 189 14.73 -62.38 -5.22
N ALA A 190 15.55 -61.53 -5.84
CA ALA A 190 16.11 -61.77 -7.16
C ALA A 190 17.07 -62.98 -7.18
N GLU A 191 17.95 -63.11 -6.18
CA GLU A 191 18.84 -64.27 -6.03
C GLU A 191 18.03 -65.57 -5.88
N VAL A 192 16.97 -65.57 -5.06
CA VAL A 192 16.09 -66.74 -4.89
C VAL A 192 15.38 -67.09 -6.19
N LEU A 193 14.89 -66.10 -6.93
CA LEU A 193 14.28 -66.33 -8.25
C LEU A 193 15.28 -66.90 -9.25
N GLN A 194 16.52 -66.39 -9.25
CA GLN A 194 17.59 -66.93 -10.09
C GLN A 194 17.88 -68.39 -9.74
N GLY A 195 18.11 -68.70 -8.46
CA GLY A 195 18.36 -70.08 -8.03
C GLY A 195 17.19 -71.01 -8.35
N ARG A 196 15.95 -70.53 -8.25
CA ARG A 196 14.76 -71.29 -8.65
C ARG A 196 14.74 -71.58 -10.16
N ASN A 197 15.11 -70.60 -10.99
CA ASN A 197 15.20 -70.79 -12.43
C ASN A 197 16.27 -71.83 -12.80
N GLU A 198 17.44 -71.77 -12.16
CA GLU A 198 18.51 -72.74 -12.33
C GLU A 198 18.05 -74.16 -11.93
N LEU A 199 17.33 -74.29 -10.81
CA LEU A 199 16.74 -75.56 -10.39
C LEU A 199 15.75 -76.13 -11.43
N VAL A 200 14.90 -75.28 -12.01
CA VAL A 200 13.97 -75.71 -13.08
C VAL A 200 14.74 -76.20 -14.30
N GLN A 201 15.78 -75.47 -14.72
CA GLN A 201 16.61 -75.88 -15.87
C GLN A 201 17.32 -77.23 -15.62
N LEU A 202 17.85 -77.43 -14.41
CA LEU A 202 18.47 -78.69 -14.03
C LEU A 202 17.45 -79.83 -14.01
N GLN A 203 16.26 -79.60 -13.47
CA GLN A 203 15.17 -80.58 -13.45
C GLN A 203 14.77 -80.98 -14.87
N GLU A 204 14.59 -80.02 -15.79
CA GLU A 204 14.29 -80.31 -17.19
C GLU A 204 15.40 -81.13 -17.86
N SER A 205 16.67 -80.81 -17.60
CA SER A 205 17.80 -81.56 -18.15
C SER A 205 17.83 -83.00 -17.66
N LEU A 206 17.47 -83.21 -16.39
CA LEU A 206 17.38 -84.53 -15.77
C LEU A 206 16.19 -85.32 -16.32
N ASP A 207 15.04 -84.69 -16.53
CA ASP A 207 13.87 -85.35 -17.13
C ASP A 207 14.12 -85.71 -18.60
N ARG A 208 14.85 -84.88 -19.35
CA ARG A 208 15.31 -85.23 -20.71
C ARG A 208 16.24 -86.44 -20.69
N ALA A 209 17.26 -86.43 -19.83
CA ALA A 209 18.19 -87.56 -19.70
C ALA A 209 17.47 -88.86 -19.30
N ARG A 210 16.48 -88.80 -18.41
CA ARG A 210 15.63 -89.94 -18.05
C ARG A 210 14.82 -90.46 -19.23
N SER A 211 14.19 -89.56 -19.99
CA SER A 211 13.47 -89.92 -21.21
C SER A 211 14.39 -90.62 -22.21
N ASP A 212 15.60 -90.10 -22.41
CA ASP A 212 16.58 -90.70 -23.32
C ASP A 212 17.00 -92.10 -22.86
N ILE A 213 17.26 -92.29 -21.56
CA ILE A 213 17.56 -93.61 -20.99
C ILE A 213 16.41 -94.58 -21.26
N LEU A 214 15.16 -94.22 -20.99
CA LEU A 214 14.00 -95.07 -21.24
C LEU A 214 13.86 -95.42 -22.74
N GLN A 215 14.15 -94.48 -23.63
CA GLN A 215 14.15 -94.76 -25.07
C GLN A 215 15.23 -95.78 -25.46
N TRP A 216 16.44 -95.65 -24.90
CA TRP A 216 17.53 -96.59 -25.14
C TRP A 216 17.26 -97.97 -24.54
N GLU A 217 16.68 -98.03 -23.35
CA GLU A 217 16.22 -99.27 -22.73
C GLU A 217 15.17 -99.99 -23.59
N GLY A 218 14.20 -99.24 -24.14
CA GLY A 218 13.21 -99.78 -25.08
C GLY A 218 13.87 -100.35 -26.34
N ARG A 219 14.77 -99.60 -26.98
CA ARG A 219 15.53 -100.07 -28.16
C ARG A 219 16.38 -101.31 -27.84
N TRP A 220 16.99 -101.34 -26.67
CA TRP A 220 17.79 -102.47 -26.21
C TRP A 220 16.93 -103.71 -26.01
N ALA A 221 15.76 -103.57 -25.36
CA ALA A 221 14.80 -104.66 -25.19
C ALA A 221 14.32 -105.21 -26.54
N GLU A 222 13.99 -104.35 -27.51
CA GLU A 222 13.64 -104.79 -28.87
C GLU A 222 14.76 -105.57 -29.55
N LEU A 223 16.02 -105.13 -29.40
CA LEU A 223 17.17 -105.83 -29.96
C LEU A 223 17.34 -107.21 -29.30
N GLN A 224 17.18 -107.27 -27.98
CA GLN A 224 17.24 -108.51 -27.22
C GLN A 224 16.13 -109.48 -27.63
N ASP A 225 14.89 -109.00 -27.80
CA ASP A 225 13.78 -109.81 -28.30
C ASP A 225 14.04 -110.34 -29.71
N ARG A 226 14.57 -109.50 -30.62
CA ARG A 226 14.96 -109.93 -31.97
C ARG A 226 16.05 -111.01 -31.91
N ALA A 227 17.04 -110.85 -31.05
CA ALA A 227 18.10 -111.82 -30.86
C ALA A 227 17.56 -113.15 -30.31
N ALA A 228 16.66 -113.10 -29.33
CA ALA A 228 16.00 -114.28 -28.77
C ALA A 228 15.17 -115.03 -29.81
N ARG A 229 14.37 -114.31 -30.63
CA ARG A 229 13.62 -114.92 -31.75
C ARG A 229 14.53 -115.64 -32.74
N LYS A 230 15.61 -114.98 -33.18
CA LYS A 230 16.62 -115.61 -34.06
C LYS A 230 17.28 -116.82 -33.42
N ALA A 231 17.57 -116.79 -32.11
CA ALA A 231 18.14 -117.93 -31.40
C ALA A 231 17.16 -119.13 -31.37
N VAL A 232 15.85 -118.87 -31.20
CA VAL A 232 14.81 -119.91 -31.29
C VAL A 232 14.71 -120.47 -32.71
N GLU A 233 14.73 -119.64 -33.74
CA GLU A 233 14.74 -120.08 -35.15
C GLU A 233 15.97 -120.93 -35.49
N LEU A 234 17.16 -120.52 -35.04
CA LEU A 234 18.37 -121.31 -35.23
C LEU A 234 18.28 -122.66 -34.51
N LYS A 235 17.73 -122.68 -33.29
CA LYS A 235 17.52 -123.93 -32.55
C LYS A 235 16.51 -124.84 -33.25
N SER A 236 15.41 -124.30 -33.79
CA SER A 236 14.42 -125.11 -34.51
C SER A 236 14.99 -125.67 -35.81
N LEU A 237 15.74 -124.88 -36.58
CA LEU A 237 16.45 -125.35 -37.77
C LEU A 237 17.48 -126.44 -37.42
N SER A 238 18.26 -126.25 -36.35
CA SER A 238 19.22 -127.26 -35.90
C SER A 238 18.54 -128.57 -35.49
N MET A 239 17.40 -128.51 -34.78
CA MET A 239 16.61 -129.69 -34.45
C MET A 239 16.02 -130.36 -35.69
N ALA A 240 15.51 -129.59 -36.66
CA ALA A 240 14.99 -130.12 -37.93
C ALA A 240 16.10 -130.83 -38.72
N ILE A 241 17.28 -130.22 -38.82
CA ILE A 241 18.47 -130.84 -39.42
C ILE A 241 18.80 -132.14 -38.68
N HIS A 242 18.90 -132.12 -37.35
CA HIS A 242 19.19 -133.33 -36.57
C HIS A 242 18.16 -134.44 -36.82
N SER A 243 16.87 -134.11 -36.89
CA SER A 243 15.79 -135.07 -37.18
C SER A 243 15.80 -135.64 -38.60
N LEU A 244 16.47 -134.98 -39.56
CA LEU A 244 16.64 -135.49 -40.93
C LEU A 244 17.82 -136.47 -41.04
N PHE A 245 18.77 -136.43 -40.09
CA PHE A 245 19.97 -137.26 -40.08
C PHE A 245 19.92 -138.39 -39.02
N GLN A 246 18.74 -138.67 -38.47
CA GLN A 246 18.46 -139.71 -37.48
C GLN A 246 17.38 -140.66 -38.03
#